data_AF-A0A1H9PQX9-F1
#
_entry.id   AF-A0A1H9PQX9-F1
#
_cell.length_a   1.000
_cell.length_b   1.000
_cell.length_c   1.000
_cell.angle_alpha   90.00
_cell.angle_beta   90.00
_cell.angle_gamma   90.00
#
_symmetry.space_group_name_H-M   'P 1'
#
loop_
_entity.id
_entity.type
_entity.pdbx_description
1 polymer ?
#
loop_
_entity_poly.entity_id
_entity_poly.type
_entity_poly.pdbx_seq_one_letter_code
_entity_poly.pdbx_strand_id
1 'polypeptide(L)'
;MKQWSRERLARAALSHICEPAKPGLARLVEEQGAEQVYQGLRALGDDSAWARRAAALDVSDLMRAAEHCGLRLVVPGDQEWPSRLADLDRLVPVGEMSGSAIALWAKGPARLDELCEDVHRPVAIVGARSSTRYGEAVATELAARLSGEFPVISGGAYGIDIAAHRGALAAGGTTVAVMAGGLDAWYPRGNSAVLDRITRQGLVISELAPGIRPTRAGFLARNRLIAALGVATVVVEAAARSGALNTAHWTTALSRVLAAVPGPVSSALSETPHRLIRDAEAVLVTGADDVRALITPVGEQDELPLVGRARELDDLDPTLLAVREALPARGEATFDEISVASGIGVAACQGALVRLELAGLVSQPGPGRWRLMRPGCATTQ
;
A
#
# COMPACT_ATOMS: atom_id res chain seq x y z
N MET A 1 -28.55 -2.43 13.77
CA MET A 1 -27.57 -3.45 14.24
C MET A 1 -28.08 -4.82 13.84
N LYS A 2 -27.26 -5.66 13.22
CA LYS A 2 -27.64 -7.06 12.98
C LYS A 2 -27.90 -7.72 14.34
N GLN A 3 -29.00 -8.47 14.45
CA GLN A 3 -29.34 -9.21 15.66
C GLN A 3 -28.24 -10.23 15.98
N TRP A 4 -27.85 -10.33 17.25
CA TRP A 4 -26.89 -11.33 17.72
C TRP A 4 -27.52 -12.73 17.63
N SER A 5 -27.36 -13.39 16.47
CA SER A 5 -27.66 -14.82 16.36
C SER A 5 -26.69 -15.63 17.22
N ARG A 6 -27.06 -16.86 17.59
CA ARG A 6 -26.20 -17.74 18.38
C ARG A 6 -24.85 -18.00 17.70
N GLU A 7 -24.86 -18.21 16.39
CA GLU A 7 -23.65 -18.35 15.57
C GLU A 7 -22.76 -17.10 15.62
N ARG A 8 -23.34 -15.90 15.45
CA ARG A 8 -22.59 -14.64 15.49
C ARG A 8 -21.98 -14.40 16.87
N LEU A 9 -22.74 -14.70 17.91
CA LEU A 9 -22.32 -14.59 19.30
C LEU A 9 -21.16 -15.53 19.61
N ALA A 10 -21.25 -16.78 19.16
CA ALA A 10 -20.20 -17.76 19.33
C ALA A 10 -18.91 -17.36 18.58
N ARG A 11 -19.01 -16.85 17.35
CA ARG A 11 -17.85 -16.32 16.61
C ARG A 11 -17.20 -15.13 17.31
N ALA A 12 -18.00 -14.21 17.86
CA ALA A 12 -17.49 -13.11 18.68
C ALA A 12 -16.74 -13.64 19.91
N ALA A 13 -17.31 -14.62 20.62
CA ALA A 13 -16.67 -15.24 21.77
C ALA A 13 -15.35 -15.95 21.38
N LEU A 14 -15.35 -16.74 20.31
CA LEU A 14 -14.14 -17.42 19.82
C LEU A 14 -13.04 -16.43 19.42
N SER A 15 -13.39 -15.27 18.84
CA SER A 15 -12.43 -14.20 18.52
C SER A 15 -11.81 -13.53 19.76
N HIS A 16 -12.37 -13.75 20.95
CA HIS A 16 -11.81 -13.34 22.23
C HIS A 16 -10.99 -14.46 22.89
N ILE A 17 -11.41 -15.72 22.71
CA ILE A 17 -10.85 -16.89 23.39
C ILE A 17 -9.60 -17.42 22.70
N CYS A 18 -9.69 -17.59 21.38
CA CYS A 18 -8.69 -18.27 20.57
C CYS A 18 -7.66 -17.28 20.03
N GLU A 19 -6.39 -17.68 19.96
CA GLU A 19 -5.41 -16.91 19.20
C GLU A 19 -5.74 -16.96 17.69
N PRO A 20 -5.48 -15.86 16.95
CA PRO A 20 -5.73 -15.81 15.52
C PRO A 20 -4.75 -16.68 14.73
N ALA A 21 -5.13 -17.04 13.51
CA ALA A 21 -4.33 -17.85 12.58
C ALA A 21 -3.87 -19.22 13.14
N LYS A 22 -4.64 -19.79 14.08
CA LYS A 22 -4.36 -21.12 14.64
C LYS A 22 -4.74 -22.21 13.64
N PRO A 23 -3.80 -23.11 13.26
CA PRO A 23 -4.09 -24.16 12.30
C PRO A 23 -5.29 -25.01 12.71
N GLY A 24 -6.20 -25.24 11.76
CA GLY A 24 -7.39 -26.06 11.94
C GLY A 24 -8.56 -25.38 12.67
N LEU A 25 -8.39 -24.21 13.30
CA LEU A 25 -9.50 -23.54 13.99
C LEU A 25 -10.60 -23.10 13.02
N ALA A 26 -10.23 -22.44 11.92
CA ALA A 26 -11.19 -21.98 10.92
C ALA A 26 -11.98 -23.16 10.33
N ARG A 27 -11.27 -24.22 9.96
CA ARG A 27 -11.84 -25.47 9.46
C ARG A 27 -12.76 -26.14 10.49
N LEU A 28 -12.38 -26.21 11.77
CA LEU A 28 -13.20 -26.78 12.83
C LEU A 28 -14.52 -26.00 12.99
N VAL A 29 -14.46 -24.67 12.95
CA VAL A 29 -15.63 -23.80 13.01
C VAL A 29 -16.51 -23.94 11.77
N GLU A 30 -15.93 -24.15 10.61
CA GLU A 30 -16.67 -24.42 9.36
C GLU A 30 -17.37 -25.79 9.39
N GLU A 31 -16.68 -26.84 9.86
CA GLU A 31 -17.21 -28.21 9.89
C GLU A 31 -18.27 -28.43 10.99
N GLN A 32 -18.11 -27.81 12.16
CA GLN A 32 -18.99 -28.05 13.32
C GLN A 32 -19.93 -26.88 13.64
N GLY A 33 -19.70 -25.70 13.06
CA GLY A 33 -20.39 -24.46 13.44
C GLY A 33 -19.79 -23.82 14.70
N ALA A 34 -19.82 -22.49 14.75
CA ALA A 34 -19.17 -21.75 15.85
C ALA A 34 -19.87 -22.00 17.19
N GLU A 35 -21.21 -22.13 17.20
CA GLU A 35 -21.97 -22.42 18.42
C GLU A 35 -21.50 -23.71 19.07
N GLN A 36 -21.36 -24.79 18.30
CA GLN A 36 -20.96 -26.09 18.85
C GLN A 36 -19.52 -26.07 19.37
N VAL A 37 -18.60 -25.45 18.65
CA VAL A 37 -17.20 -25.29 19.08
C VAL A 37 -17.11 -24.50 20.38
N TYR A 38 -17.84 -23.37 20.48
CA TYR A 38 -17.84 -22.55 21.69
C TYR A 38 -18.44 -23.29 22.89
N GLN A 39 -19.58 -23.97 22.73
CA GLN A 39 -20.17 -24.76 23.82
C GLN A 39 -19.28 -25.93 24.23
N GLY A 40 -18.60 -26.59 23.28
CA GLY A 40 -17.61 -27.63 23.56
C GLY A 40 -16.47 -27.11 24.43
N LEU A 41 -15.91 -25.93 24.12
CA LEU A 41 -14.87 -25.31 24.95
C LEU A 41 -15.36 -24.98 26.36
N ARG A 42 -16.62 -24.55 26.52
CA ARG A 42 -17.19 -24.30 27.86
C ARG A 42 -17.41 -25.58 28.65
N ALA A 43 -17.82 -26.66 27.98
CA ALA A 43 -18.06 -27.96 28.61
C ALA A 43 -16.78 -28.62 29.13
N LEU A 44 -15.63 -28.35 28.49
CA LEU A 44 -14.31 -28.81 28.92
C LEU A 44 -13.79 -28.13 30.20
N GLY A 45 -14.47 -27.09 30.71
CA GLY A 45 -14.09 -26.43 31.96
C GLY A 45 -12.65 -25.91 31.97
N ASP A 46 -11.79 -26.54 32.78
CA ASP A 46 -10.40 -26.09 32.98
C ASP A 46 -9.35 -26.91 32.22
N ASP A 47 -9.78 -27.86 31.37
CA ASP A 47 -8.89 -28.84 30.71
C ASP A 47 -7.91 -28.23 29.70
N SER A 48 -8.13 -26.98 29.25
CA SER A 48 -7.22 -26.27 28.35
C SER A 48 -7.23 -24.75 28.57
N ALA A 49 -6.24 -24.05 27.99
CA ALA A 49 -6.19 -22.59 28.06
C ALA A 49 -7.41 -21.93 27.40
N TRP A 50 -7.91 -22.49 26.30
CA TRP A 50 -9.13 -21.98 25.63
C TRP A 50 -10.38 -22.28 26.45
N ALA A 51 -10.49 -23.46 27.07
CA ALA A 51 -11.62 -23.81 27.93
C ALA A 51 -11.71 -22.87 29.14
N ARG A 52 -10.58 -22.60 29.82
CA ARG A 52 -10.51 -21.61 30.92
C ARG A 52 -10.95 -20.21 30.49
N ARG A 53 -10.51 -19.75 29.32
CA ARG A 53 -10.95 -18.46 28.76
C ARG A 53 -12.43 -18.46 28.39
N ALA A 54 -12.94 -19.57 27.85
CA ALA A 54 -14.35 -19.72 27.50
C ALA A 54 -15.26 -19.72 28.74
N ALA A 55 -14.82 -20.34 29.83
CA ALA A 55 -15.51 -20.36 31.11
C ALA A 55 -15.53 -18.96 31.78
N ALA A 56 -14.44 -18.20 31.66
CA ALA A 56 -14.31 -16.86 32.25
C ALA A 56 -14.97 -15.73 31.44
N LEU A 57 -15.28 -15.95 30.17
CA LEU A 57 -15.85 -14.93 29.29
C LEU A 57 -17.33 -14.67 29.61
N ASP A 58 -17.65 -13.43 30.01
CA ASP A 58 -19.02 -12.92 29.93
C ASP A 58 -19.27 -12.33 28.54
N VAL A 59 -20.15 -12.99 27.80
CA VAL A 59 -20.50 -12.59 26.45
C VAL A 59 -21.32 -11.29 26.43
N SER A 60 -22.07 -11.01 27.50
CA SER A 60 -22.84 -9.76 27.64
C SER A 60 -21.89 -8.56 27.72
N ASP A 61 -20.74 -8.71 28.39
CA ASP A 61 -19.71 -7.68 28.49
C ASP A 61 -19.05 -7.43 27.13
N LEU A 62 -18.77 -8.49 26.39
CA LEU A 62 -18.25 -8.40 25.02
C LEU A 62 -19.21 -7.64 24.10
N MET A 63 -20.52 -7.94 24.18
CA MET A 63 -21.55 -7.24 23.41
C MET A 63 -21.61 -5.75 23.78
N ARG A 64 -21.64 -5.42 25.08
CA ARG A 64 -21.65 -4.04 25.56
C ARG A 64 -20.40 -3.27 25.13
N ALA A 65 -19.23 -3.90 25.17
CA ALA A 65 -17.97 -3.29 24.72
C ALA A 65 -17.99 -3.01 23.22
N ALA A 66 -18.51 -3.94 22.41
CA ALA A 66 -18.67 -3.76 20.97
C ALA A 66 -19.63 -2.60 20.64
N GLU A 67 -20.79 -2.54 21.31
CA GLU A 67 -21.77 -1.47 21.14
C GLU A 67 -21.20 -0.10 21.55
N HIS A 68 -20.56 -0.03 22.72
CA HIS A 68 -19.93 1.20 23.22
C HIS A 68 -18.87 1.74 22.26
N CYS A 69 -18.12 0.84 21.62
CA CYS A 69 -17.07 1.21 20.68
C CYS A 69 -17.56 1.40 19.23
N GLY A 70 -18.87 1.21 18.97
CA GLY A 70 -19.46 1.31 17.63
C GLY A 70 -18.95 0.24 16.66
N LEU A 71 -18.63 -0.94 17.16
CA LEU A 71 -18.08 -2.04 16.36
C LEU A 71 -19.19 -2.88 15.76
N ARG A 72 -18.99 -3.31 14.52
CA ARG A 72 -19.80 -4.37 13.92
C ARG A 72 -18.95 -5.63 13.76
N LEU A 73 -19.56 -6.77 13.98
CA LEU A 73 -18.97 -8.07 13.65
C LEU A 73 -19.42 -8.46 12.25
N VAL A 74 -18.48 -8.79 11.38
CA VAL A 74 -18.69 -9.38 10.06
C VAL A 74 -18.26 -10.84 10.15
N VAL A 75 -19.09 -11.77 9.67
CA VAL A 75 -18.83 -13.22 9.73
C VAL A 75 -19.03 -13.86 8.35
N PRO A 76 -18.43 -15.03 8.08
CA PRO A 76 -18.71 -15.80 6.87
C PRO A 76 -20.22 -15.94 6.61
N GLY A 77 -20.64 -15.69 5.37
CA GLY A 77 -22.05 -15.67 4.96
C GLY A 77 -22.73 -14.29 5.05
N ASP A 78 -22.11 -13.30 5.70
CA ASP A 78 -22.52 -11.91 5.52
C ASP A 78 -22.19 -11.42 4.10
N GLN A 79 -23.04 -10.58 3.52
CA GLN A 79 -22.74 -9.91 2.25
C GLN A 79 -21.42 -9.11 2.31
N GLU A 80 -21.13 -8.51 3.47
CA GLU A 80 -19.89 -7.76 3.72
C GLU A 80 -18.65 -8.66 3.86
N TRP A 81 -18.81 -9.99 3.95
CA TRP A 81 -17.66 -10.87 4.16
C TRP A 81 -16.78 -10.95 2.91
N PRO A 82 -15.48 -10.61 2.98
CA PRO A 82 -14.60 -10.65 1.83
C PRO A 82 -14.28 -12.10 1.45
N SER A 83 -14.81 -12.55 0.31
CA SER A 83 -14.67 -13.92 -0.20
C SER A 83 -13.22 -14.37 -0.33
N ARG A 84 -12.31 -13.43 -0.64
CA ARG A 84 -10.87 -13.70 -0.85
C ARG A 84 -10.13 -14.19 0.40
N LEU A 85 -10.70 -14.03 1.59
CA LEU A 85 -10.10 -14.63 2.79
C LEU A 85 -10.13 -16.17 2.76
N ALA A 86 -11.04 -16.78 2.00
CA ALA A 86 -11.11 -18.22 1.84
C ALA A 86 -9.84 -18.84 1.20
N ASP A 87 -9.04 -18.03 0.49
CA ASP A 87 -7.76 -18.50 -0.07
C ASP A 87 -6.81 -18.97 1.03
N LEU A 88 -6.87 -18.35 2.23
CA LEU A 88 -6.02 -18.69 3.37
C LEU A 88 -6.26 -20.10 3.90
N ASP A 89 -7.45 -20.67 3.70
CA ASP A 89 -7.79 -22.02 4.14
C ASP A 89 -7.19 -23.10 3.23
N ARG A 90 -6.76 -22.72 2.02
CA ARG A 90 -6.17 -23.63 1.02
C ARG A 90 -4.65 -23.69 1.09
N LEU A 91 -4.03 -22.83 1.90
CA LEU A 91 -2.59 -22.74 2.01
C LEU A 91 -2.01 -23.77 2.98
N VAL A 92 -0.80 -24.23 2.66
CA VAL A 92 0.08 -24.84 3.66
C VAL A 92 0.43 -23.77 4.71
N PRO A 93 0.55 -24.12 6.01
CA PRO A 93 0.92 -23.16 7.04
C PRO A 93 2.23 -22.41 6.70
N VAL A 94 2.20 -21.08 6.87
CA VAL A 94 3.40 -20.24 6.79
C VAL A 94 3.94 -20.08 8.20
N GLY A 95 5.01 -20.84 8.51
CA GLY A 95 5.46 -21.03 9.88
C GLY A 95 4.45 -21.89 10.67
N GLU A 96 4.00 -21.40 11.82
CA GLU A 96 3.01 -22.10 12.67
C GLU A 96 1.57 -21.57 12.47
N MET A 97 1.34 -20.78 11.43
CA MET A 97 0.07 -20.07 11.21
C MET A 97 -0.61 -20.50 9.92
N SER A 98 -1.94 -20.63 9.94
CA SER A 98 -2.76 -20.88 8.75
C SER A 98 -4.23 -20.51 8.97
N GLY A 99 -5.03 -20.65 7.92
CA GLY A 99 -6.49 -20.53 7.98
C GLY A 99 -6.99 -19.10 7.94
N SER A 100 -8.20 -18.94 7.42
CA SER A 100 -8.97 -17.71 7.35
C SER A 100 -9.40 -17.21 8.73
N ALA A 101 -9.89 -15.97 8.79
CA ALA A 101 -10.51 -15.44 9.99
C ALA A 101 -11.87 -16.09 10.21
N ILE A 102 -12.21 -16.38 11.47
CA ILE A 102 -13.55 -16.89 11.83
C ILE A 102 -14.59 -15.76 11.95
N ALA A 103 -14.14 -14.53 12.17
CA ALA A 103 -14.90 -13.29 12.16
C ALA A 103 -13.96 -12.10 12.06
N LEU A 104 -14.50 -10.95 11.66
CA LEU A 104 -13.80 -9.67 11.65
C LEU A 104 -14.63 -8.63 12.40
N TRP A 105 -14.02 -7.98 13.37
CA TRP A 105 -14.53 -6.76 13.98
C TRP A 105 -14.16 -5.58 13.09
N ALA A 106 -15.13 -4.71 12.82
CA ALA A 106 -14.98 -3.58 11.91
C ALA A 106 -15.49 -2.28 12.56
N LYS A 107 -14.75 -1.18 12.35
CA LYS A 107 -15.07 0.17 12.81
C LYS A 107 -14.87 1.18 11.68
N GLY A 108 -15.91 1.92 11.37
CA GLY A 108 -15.94 2.93 10.29
C GLY A 108 -17.03 2.67 9.26
N PRO A 109 -17.36 3.63 8.38
CA PRO A 109 -18.54 3.54 7.52
C PRO A 109 -18.35 2.64 6.29
N ALA A 110 -17.12 2.49 5.77
CA ALA A 110 -16.88 1.72 4.56
C ALA A 110 -17.02 0.21 4.81
N ARG A 111 -17.38 -0.56 3.76
CA ARG A 111 -17.64 -2.00 3.87
C ARG A 111 -16.55 -2.85 3.23
N LEU A 112 -16.31 -4.05 3.77
CA LEU A 112 -15.26 -4.94 3.27
C LEU A 112 -15.52 -5.48 1.86
N ASP A 113 -16.77 -5.77 1.51
CA ASP A 113 -17.18 -6.18 0.16
C ASP A 113 -16.85 -5.09 -0.88
N GLU A 114 -17.20 -3.84 -0.57
CA GLU A 114 -16.94 -2.69 -1.45
C GLU A 114 -15.46 -2.30 -1.56
N LEU A 115 -14.62 -2.67 -0.58
CA LEU A 115 -13.21 -2.26 -0.55
C LEU A 115 -12.24 -3.37 -0.92
N CYS A 116 -12.63 -4.63 -0.74
CA CYS A 116 -11.72 -5.77 -0.82
C CYS A 116 -12.10 -6.82 -1.87
N GLU A 117 -13.09 -6.53 -2.71
CA GLU A 117 -13.39 -7.34 -3.89
C GLU A 117 -12.35 -7.17 -5.02
N ASP A 118 -12.29 -8.17 -5.90
CA ASP A 118 -11.36 -8.23 -7.03
C ASP A 118 -11.49 -7.04 -7.98
N VAL A 119 -12.69 -6.52 -8.18
CA VAL A 119 -12.94 -5.35 -9.04
C VAL A 119 -12.26 -4.08 -8.54
N HIS A 120 -12.09 -3.94 -7.21
CA HIS A 120 -11.51 -2.76 -6.58
C HIS A 120 -9.99 -2.87 -6.38
N ARG A 121 -9.40 -4.04 -6.66
CA ARG A 121 -7.95 -4.29 -6.71
C ARG A 121 -7.16 -3.59 -5.58
N PRO A 122 -7.54 -3.80 -4.31
CA PRO A 122 -6.87 -3.14 -3.19
C PRO A 122 -5.38 -3.47 -3.11
N VAL A 123 -4.58 -2.50 -2.67
CA VAL A 123 -3.12 -2.63 -2.59
C VAL A 123 -2.65 -2.53 -1.15
N ALA A 124 -1.94 -3.54 -0.69
CA ALA A 124 -1.27 -3.51 0.60
C ALA A 124 0.05 -2.73 0.51
N ILE A 125 0.29 -1.78 1.42
CA ILE A 125 1.57 -1.07 1.52
C ILE A 125 2.12 -1.31 2.93
N VAL A 126 3.29 -1.95 3.03
CA VAL A 126 3.86 -2.40 4.30
C VAL A 126 5.36 -2.13 4.37
N GLY A 127 5.89 -2.08 5.60
CA GLY A 127 7.33 -1.97 5.78
C GLY A 127 7.78 -1.79 7.22
N ALA A 128 8.93 -1.15 7.38
CA ALA A 128 9.64 -1.01 8.63
C ALA A 128 8.89 -0.08 9.59
N ARG A 129 8.85 -0.47 10.86
CA ARG A 129 8.29 0.37 11.93
C ARG A 129 9.17 1.56 12.29
N SER A 130 10.48 1.40 12.12
CA SER A 130 11.49 2.43 12.28
C SER A 130 12.02 2.81 10.91
N SER A 131 11.13 3.27 10.02
CA SER A 131 11.44 3.66 8.65
C SER A 131 12.26 4.94 8.58
N THR A 132 12.91 5.17 7.44
CA THR A 132 13.56 6.43 7.14
C THR A 132 12.54 7.47 6.66
N ARG A 133 12.96 8.74 6.59
CA ARG A 133 12.17 9.80 5.93
C ARG A 133 11.91 9.48 4.45
N TYR A 134 12.87 8.82 3.79
CA TYR A 134 12.70 8.37 2.41
C TYR A 134 11.55 7.34 2.33
N GLY A 135 11.58 6.30 3.15
CA GLY A 135 10.53 5.29 3.19
C GLY A 135 9.16 5.87 3.51
N GLU A 136 9.07 6.77 4.49
CA GLU A 136 7.81 7.45 4.82
C GLU A 136 7.28 8.31 3.66
N ALA A 137 8.17 9.04 2.98
CA ALA A 137 7.79 9.85 1.82
C ALA A 137 7.27 8.97 0.67
N VAL A 138 7.99 7.90 0.33
CA VAL A 138 7.57 6.97 -0.73
C VAL A 138 6.24 6.30 -0.38
N ALA A 139 6.08 5.79 0.84
CA ALA A 139 4.83 5.16 1.27
C ALA A 139 3.64 6.13 1.22
N THR A 140 3.87 7.38 1.64
CA THR A 140 2.87 8.45 1.57
C THR A 140 2.48 8.75 0.12
N GLU A 141 3.45 8.90 -0.78
CA GLU A 141 3.21 9.21 -2.18
C GLU A 141 2.52 8.07 -2.92
N LEU A 142 2.99 6.82 -2.75
CA LEU A 142 2.35 5.64 -3.31
C LEU A 142 0.88 5.57 -2.89
N ALA A 143 0.62 5.68 -1.59
CA ALA A 143 -0.74 5.61 -1.08
C ALA A 143 -1.62 6.76 -1.55
N ALA A 144 -1.09 7.99 -1.58
CA ALA A 144 -1.83 9.15 -2.07
C ALA A 144 -2.26 8.98 -3.53
N ARG A 145 -1.35 8.49 -4.39
CA ARG A 145 -1.62 8.30 -5.82
C ARG A 145 -2.48 7.08 -6.15
N LEU A 146 -2.42 6.01 -5.34
CA LEU A 146 -3.20 4.79 -5.57
C LEU A 146 -4.61 4.86 -4.98
N SER A 147 -4.77 5.49 -3.81
CA SER A 147 -5.99 5.39 -2.98
C SER A 147 -7.29 5.91 -3.60
N GLY A 148 -7.21 6.71 -4.67
CA GLY A 148 -8.38 7.18 -5.42
C GLY A 148 -8.97 6.13 -6.35
N GLU A 149 -8.17 5.15 -6.77
CA GLU A 149 -8.57 4.06 -7.67
C GLU A 149 -8.59 2.71 -6.96
N PHE A 150 -7.63 2.49 -6.05
CA PHE A 150 -7.39 1.22 -5.37
C PHE A 150 -7.34 1.44 -3.85
N PRO A 151 -8.21 0.80 -3.05
CA PRO A 151 -8.15 0.94 -1.60
C PRO A 151 -6.79 0.52 -1.04
N VAL A 152 -6.20 1.36 -0.19
CA VAL A 152 -4.89 1.09 0.42
C VAL A 152 -5.07 0.32 1.72
N ILE A 153 -4.45 -0.86 1.83
CA ILE A 153 -4.48 -1.68 3.03
C ILE A 153 -3.15 -1.57 3.77
N SER A 154 -3.19 -1.37 5.08
CA SER A 154 -1.98 -1.47 5.91
C SER A 154 -2.33 -1.78 7.37
N GLY A 155 -1.32 -1.83 8.23
CA GLY A 155 -1.43 -2.33 9.59
C GLY A 155 -1.59 -1.31 10.71
N GLY A 156 -1.56 -0.02 10.40
CA GLY A 156 -1.60 1.05 11.41
C GLY A 156 -0.38 1.14 12.34
N ALA A 157 0.68 0.37 12.12
CA ALA A 157 1.90 0.44 12.93
C ALA A 157 2.66 1.75 12.70
N TYR A 158 3.69 2.03 13.52
CA TYR A 158 4.62 3.14 13.22
C TYR A 158 5.33 2.94 11.87
N GLY A 159 5.93 4.02 11.35
CA GLY A 159 6.71 4.00 10.12
C GLY A 159 5.85 3.87 8.86
N ILE A 160 6.21 2.91 7.99
CA ILE A 160 5.59 2.76 6.66
C ILE A 160 4.06 2.61 6.73
N ASP A 161 3.54 1.79 7.64
CA ASP A 161 2.10 1.52 7.72
C ASP A 161 1.28 2.81 7.93
N ILE A 162 1.67 3.64 8.91
CA ILE A 162 0.95 4.89 9.17
C ILE A 162 1.20 5.96 8.10
N ALA A 163 2.38 5.97 7.48
CA ALA A 163 2.68 6.85 6.36
C ALA A 163 1.76 6.56 5.15
N ALA A 164 1.54 5.28 4.83
CA ALA A 164 0.60 4.87 3.79
C ALA A 164 -0.83 5.35 4.10
N HIS A 165 -1.32 5.13 5.32
CA HIS A 165 -2.65 5.64 5.71
C HIS A 165 -2.74 7.16 5.62
N ARG A 166 -1.71 7.90 6.06
CA ARG A 166 -1.68 9.37 5.94
C ARG A 166 -1.76 9.82 4.49
N GLY A 167 -1.00 9.19 3.60
CA GLY A 167 -1.02 9.47 2.16
C GLY A 167 -2.40 9.28 1.55
N ALA A 168 -3.02 8.11 1.81
CA ALA A 168 -4.37 7.81 1.32
C ALA A 168 -5.40 8.83 1.82
N LEU A 169 -5.40 9.14 3.12
CA LEU A 169 -6.30 10.12 3.71
C LEU A 169 -6.06 11.54 3.18
N ALA A 170 -4.81 11.92 2.90
CA ALA A 170 -4.47 13.25 2.38
C ALA A 170 -4.99 13.46 0.96
N ALA A 171 -5.01 12.41 0.13
CA ALA A 171 -5.60 12.41 -1.21
C ALA A 171 -7.14 12.29 -1.22
N GLY A 172 -7.77 12.11 -0.05
CA GLY A 172 -9.21 11.86 0.04
C GLY A 172 -9.62 10.46 -0.44
N GLY A 173 -8.65 9.56 -0.66
CA GLY A 173 -8.91 8.19 -1.08
C GLY A 173 -9.25 7.26 0.09
N THR A 174 -9.44 5.98 -0.25
CA THR A 174 -9.91 4.98 0.70
C THR A 174 -8.77 4.16 1.28
N THR A 175 -8.86 3.85 2.58
CA THR A 175 -7.87 3.01 3.26
C THR A 175 -8.48 2.11 4.33
N VAL A 176 -7.89 0.92 4.48
CA VAL A 176 -8.26 -0.10 5.46
C VAL A 176 -7.08 -0.38 6.39
N ALA A 177 -7.24 -0.13 7.69
CA ALA A 177 -6.25 -0.48 8.71
C ALA A 177 -6.60 -1.83 9.36
N VAL A 178 -5.67 -2.78 9.30
CA VAL A 178 -5.82 -4.11 9.92
C VAL A 178 -5.04 -4.15 11.22
N MET A 179 -5.72 -4.28 12.35
CA MET A 179 -5.14 -4.14 13.69
C MET A 179 -4.77 -5.50 14.31
N ALA A 180 -3.72 -5.51 15.12
CA ALA A 180 -3.21 -6.71 15.79
C ALA A 180 -3.81 -6.93 17.20
N GLY A 181 -4.86 -6.19 17.55
CA GLY A 181 -5.57 -6.24 18.84
C GLY A 181 -7.01 -5.75 18.67
N GLY A 182 -7.75 -5.66 19.77
CA GLY A 182 -9.12 -5.13 19.79
C GLY A 182 -9.20 -3.67 19.32
N LEU A 183 -10.40 -3.27 18.88
CA LEU A 183 -10.68 -1.94 18.33
C LEU A 183 -11.23 -0.94 19.38
N ASP A 184 -11.12 -1.28 20.65
CA ASP A 184 -11.50 -0.49 21.83
C ASP A 184 -10.34 0.40 22.34
N ALA A 185 -9.09 0.06 21.99
CA ALA A 185 -7.93 0.86 22.35
C ALA A 185 -6.89 0.88 21.23
N TRP A 186 -6.55 2.08 20.76
CA TRP A 186 -5.56 2.22 19.70
C TRP A 186 -4.16 1.83 20.12
N TYR A 187 -3.55 1.00 19.27
CA TYR A 187 -2.14 0.68 19.36
C TYR A 187 -1.49 0.75 17.96
N PRO A 188 -0.38 1.49 17.82
CA PRO A 188 0.25 2.29 18.86
C PRO A 188 -0.54 3.59 19.16
N ARG A 189 -0.53 4.04 20.42
CA ARG A 189 -1.27 5.26 20.84
C ARG A 189 -0.84 6.52 20.07
N GLY A 190 0.42 6.61 19.64
CA GLY A 190 0.91 7.74 18.84
C GLY A 190 0.19 7.92 17.49
N ASN A 191 -0.49 6.87 17.00
CA ASN A 191 -1.23 6.91 15.74
C ASN A 191 -2.74 7.14 15.92
N SER A 192 -3.23 7.36 17.14
CA SER A 192 -4.66 7.45 17.47
C SER A 192 -5.41 8.44 16.56
N ALA A 193 -4.89 9.66 16.37
CA ALA A 193 -5.55 10.67 15.56
C ALA A 193 -5.75 10.25 14.08
N VAL A 194 -4.79 9.50 13.52
CA VAL A 194 -4.89 8.98 12.16
C VAL A 194 -5.87 7.81 12.12
N LEU A 195 -5.80 6.87 13.07
CA LEU A 195 -6.72 5.74 13.16
C LEU A 195 -8.17 6.22 13.35
N ASP A 196 -8.41 7.20 14.22
CA ASP A 196 -9.72 7.85 14.38
C ASP A 196 -10.19 8.49 13.07
N ARG A 197 -9.28 9.09 12.30
CA ARG A 197 -9.62 9.65 10.99
C ARG A 197 -10.02 8.57 10.00
N ILE A 198 -9.34 7.41 9.99
CA ILE A 198 -9.75 6.27 9.17
C ILE A 198 -11.17 5.83 9.54
N THR A 199 -11.53 5.77 10.82
CA THR A 199 -12.90 5.38 11.22
C THR A 199 -14.01 6.32 10.74
N ARG A 200 -13.70 7.52 10.24
CA ARG A 200 -14.70 8.46 9.72
C ARG A 200 -15.00 8.32 8.23
N GLN A 201 -14.07 7.76 7.44
CA GLN A 201 -14.18 7.73 5.98
C GLN A 201 -13.71 6.42 5.33
N GLY A 202 -12.94 5.61 6.05
CA GLY A 202 -12.46 4.30 5.61
C GLY A 202 -12.89 3.22 6.60
N LEU A 203 -11.98 2.28 6.85
CA LEU A 203 -12.28 1.13 7.69
C LEU A 203 -11.09 0.73 8.57
N VAL A 204 -11.36 0.41 9.83
CA VAL A 204 -10.41 -0.25 10.71
C VAL A 204 -10.98 -1.62 11.08
N ILE A 205 -10.21 -2.69 10.89
CA ILE A 205 -10.63 -4.05 11.16
C ILE A 205 -9.69 -4.79 12.10
N SER A 206 -10.18 -5.83 12.76
CA SER A 206 -9.40 -6.76 13.55
C SER A 206 -10.04 -8.14 13.58
N GLU A 207 -9.24 -9.20 13.64
CA GLU A 207 -9.72 -10.55 13.95
C GLU A 207 -9.96 -10.74 15.44
N LEU A 208 -9.45 -9.84 16.28
CA LEU A 208 -9.48 -9.95 17.73
C LEU A 208 -10.61 -9.10 18.32
N ALA A 209 -11.30 -9.68 19.31
CA ALA A 209 -12.35 -9.01 20.06
C ALA A 209 -11.88 -7.77 20.82
N PRO A 210 -12.80 -6.84 21.16
CA PRO A 210 -12.55 -5.80 22.14
C PRO A 210 -11.93 -6.33 23.43
N GLY A 211 -11.04 -5.55 24.03
CA GLY A 211 -10.32 -5.89 25.26
C GLY A 211 -9.04 -6.69 25.03
N ILE A 212 -8.81 -7.23 23.83
CA ILE A 212 -7.59 -7.99 23.52
C ILE A 212 -6.44 -7.04 23.17
N ARG A 213 -5.37 -7.12 23.96
CA ARG A 213 -4.15 -6.32 23.71
C ARG A 213 -3.31 -6.91 22.57
N PRO A 214 -2.63 -6.07 21.77
CA PRO A 214 -1.72 -6.56 20.75
C PRO A 214 -0.55 -7.36 21.34
N THR A 215 -0.22 -8.48 20.69
CA THR A 215 0.92 -9.33 21.04
C THR A 215 1.84 -9.51 19.83
N ARG A 216 3.08 -9.95 20.07
CA ARG A 216 4.03 -10.25 18.97
C ARG A 216 3.45 -11.28 18.00
N ALA A 217 2.81 -12.33 18.52
CA ALA A 217 2.14 -13.34 17.70
C ALA A 217 0.94 -12.75 16.94
N GLY A 218 0.14 -11.90 17.58
CA GLY A 218 -0.98 -11.20 16.93
C GLY A 218 -0.55 -10.32 15.75
N PHE A 219 0.63 -9.68 15.84
CA PHE A 219 1.18 -8.92 14.70
C PHE A 219 1.52 -9.80 13.49
N LEU A 220 2.08 -10.98 13.72
CA LEU A 220 2.38 -11.93 12.64
C LEU A 220 1.10 -12.54 12.06
N ALA A 221 0.15 -12.91 12.93
CA ALA A 221 -1.14 -13.45 12.51
C ALA A 221 -1.95 -12.42 11.70
N ARG A 222 -1.94 -11.15 12.10
CA ARG A 222 -2.66 -10.11 11.36
C ARG A 222 -2.14 -9.89 9.93
N ASN A 223 -0.84 -10.09 9.69
CA ASN A 223 -0.25 -9.82 8.38
C ASN A 223 -0.81 -10.70 7.27
N ARG A 224 -1.30 -11.92 7.59
CA ARG A 224 -1.99 -12.73 6.60
C ARG A 224 -3.26 -12.07 6.09
N LEU A 225 -3.98 -11.31 6.92
CA LEU A 225 -5.17 -10.58 6.48
C LEU A 225 -4.80 -9.41 5.56
N ILE A 226 -3.70 -8.71 5.84
CA ILE A 226 -3.23 -7.63 4.96
C ILE A 226 -2.92 -8.18 3.57
N ALA A 227 -2.15 -9.26 3.51
CA ALA A 227 -1.85 -9.93 2.25
C ALA A 227 -3.12 -10.50 1.60
N ALA A 228 -4.01 -11.12 2.38
CA ALA A 228 -5.23 -11.80 1.92
C ALA A 228 -6.37 -10.86 1.49
N LEU A 229 -6.34 -9.59 1.86
CA LEU A 229 -7.30 -8.60 1.38
C LEU A 229 -6.80 -7.83 0.15
N GLY A 230 -5.48 -7.70 -0.06
CA GLY A 230 -4.88 -7.01 -1.22
C GLY A 230 -4.74 -7.90 -2.47
N VAL A 231 -4.78 -7.34 -3.69
CA VAL A 231 -4.33 -8.08 -4.91
C VAL A 231 -2.81 -8.03 -5.07
N ALA A 232 -2.19 -7.02 -4.45
CA ALA A 232 -0.76 -6.81 -4.42
C ALA A 232 -0.29 -6.33 -3.05
N THR A 233 0.97 -6.59 -2.74
CA THR A 233 1.67 -6.04 -1.58
C THR A 233 2.94 -5.32 -2.03
N VAL A 234 3.10 -4.06 -1.63
CA VAL A 234 4.31 -3.26 -1.84
C VAL A 234 5.10 -3.18 -0.53
N VAL A 235 6.32 -3.73 -0.52
CA VAL A 235 7.28 -3.63 0.58
C VAL A 235 8.17 -2.42 0.36
N VAL A 236 7.98 -1.36 1.15
CA VAL A 236 8.70 -0.08 0.94
C VAL A 236 10.11 -0.10 1.55
N GLU A 237 10.21 -0.46 2.83
CA GLU A 237 11.48 -0.60 3.55
C GLU A 237 11.36 -1.76 4.53
N ALA A 238 12.38 -2.59 4.65
CA ALA A 238 12.43 -3.67 5.63
C ALA A 238 13.87 -4.21 5.85
N ALA A 239 14.32 -4.19 7.10
CA ALA A 239 15.54 -4.92 7.51
C ALA A 239 15.33 -6.43 7.43
N ALA A 240 16.41 -7.24 7.35
CA ALA A 240 16.35 -8.70 7.19
C ALA A 240 15.35 -9.46 8.09
N ARG A 241 15.17 -8.99 9.34
CA ARG A 241 14.27 -9.60 10.34
C ARG A 241 12.99 -8.79 10.58
N SER A 242 12.56 -8.03 9.58
CA SER A 242 11.36 -7.19 9.65
C SER A 242 10.09 -8.03 9.62
N GLY A 243 9.05 -7.57 10.32
CA GLY A 243 7.71 -8.15 10.23
C GLY A 243 7.08 -8.01 8.84
N ALA A 244 7.53 -7.07 8.01
CA ALA A 244 7.07 -6.92 6.63
C ALA A 244 7.42 -8.14 5.75
N LEU A 245 8.50 -8.85 6.09
CA LEU A 245 8.86 -10.09 5.40
C LEU A 245 7.80 -11.18 5.58
N ASN A 246 7.16 -11.22 6.75
CA ASN A 246 6.06 -12.16 6.97
C ASN A 246 4.86 -11.84 6.05
N THR A 247 4.53 -10.56 5.83
CA THR A 247 3.50 -10.18 4.84
C THR A 247 3.90 -10.58 3.42
N ALA A 248 5.18 -10.42 3.05
CA ALA A 248 5.70 -10.83 1.75
C ALA A 248 5.52 -12.35 1.53
N HIS A 249 5.91 -13.18 2.50
CA HIS A 249 5.72 -14.62 2.41
C HIS A 249 4.24 -15.02 2.25
N TRP A 250 3.32 -14.36 2.97
CA TRP A 250 1.88 -14.60 2.78
C TRP A 250 1.41 -14.19 1.38
N THR A 251 1.91 -13.07 0.86
CA THR A 251 1.58 -12.59 -0.49
C THR A 251 2.02 -13.61 -1.55
N THR A 252 3.25 -14.12 -1.44
CA THR A 252 3.78 -15.16 -2.33
C THR A 252 3.00 -16.47 -2.19
N ALA A 253 2.69 -16.91 -0.96
CA ALA A 253 1.92 -18.14 -0.74
C ALA A 253 0.50 -18.06 -1.33
N LEU A 254 -0.09 -16.87 -1.34
CA LEU A 254 -1.39 -16.59 -1.95
C LEU A 254 -1.31 -16.39 -3.48
N SER A 255 -0.13 -16.52 -4.10
CA SER A 255 0.10 -16.24 -5.53
C SER A 255 -0.32 -14.83 -5.94
N ARG A 256 -0.06 -13.83 -5.09
CA ARG A 256 -0.39 -12.42 -5.33
C ARG A 256 0.84 -11.65 -5.75
N VAL A 257 0.60 -10.51 -6.39
CA VAL A 257 1.69 -9.63 -6.82
C VAL A 257 2.45 -9.13 -5.60
N LEU A 258 3.74 -9.44 -5.55
CA LEU A 258 4.65 -8.86 -4.58
C LEU A 258 5.54 -7.84 -5.29
N ALA A 259 5.60 -6.64 -4.73
CA ALA A 259 6.40 -5.55 -5.24
C ALA A 259 7.30 -5.00 -4.12
N ALA A 260 8.44 -4.44 -4.50
CA ALA A 260 9.41 -3.91 -3.56
C ALA A 260 10.01 -2.60 -4.08
N VAL A 261 10.16 -1.63 -3.17
CA VAL A 261 10.75 -0.33 -3.49
C VAL A 261 12.29 -0.43 -3.37
N PRO A 262 13.06 0.05 -4.36
CA PRO A 262 14.50 0.08 -4.24
C PRO A 262 14.94 1.16 -3.25
N GLY A 263 15.96 0.88 -2.44
CA GLY A 263 16.59 1.88 -1.57
C GLY A 263 18.12 1.90 -1.71
N PRO A 264 18.81 2.81 -1.00
CA PRO A 264 20.27 2.85 -0.97
C PRO A 264 20.85 1.50 -0.50
N VAL A 265 21.86 0.98 -1.20
CA VAL A 265 22.54 -0.29 -0.85
C VAL A 265 23.27 -0.23 0.50
N SER A 266 23.56 0.98 1.00
CA SER A 266 24.15 1.21 2.32
C SER A 266 23.13 1.20 3.46
N SER A 267 21.82 1.21 3.15
CA SER A 267 20.77 1.20 4.17
C SER A 267 20.40 -0.22 4.54
N ALA A 268 20.48 -0.56 5.83
CA ALA A 268 19.99 -1.83 6.35
C ALA A 268 18.48 -2.04 6.11
N LEU A 269 17.72 -0.97 5.91
CA LEU A 269 16.29 -1.05 5.58
C LEU A 269 16.01 -1.41 4.12
N SER A 270 17.01 -1.37 3.24
CA SER A 270 16.87 -1.83 1.85
C SER A 270 17.11 -3.33 1.68
N GLU A 271 17.62 -4.01 2.72
CA GLU A 271 18.09 -5.40 2.64
C GLU A 271 16.99 -6.38 2.21
N THR A 272 15.79 -6.30 2.81
CA THR A 272 14.69 -7.19 2.42
C THR A 272 14.13 -6.86 1.04
N PRO A 273 13.79 -5.59 0.70
CA PRO A 273 13.41 -5.24 -0.68
C PRO A 273 14.42 -5.72 -1.72
N HIS A 274 15.71 -5.49 -1.51
CA HIS A 274 16.77 -5.93 -2.43
C HIS A 274 16.82 -7.45 -2.56
N ARG A 275 16.69 -8.19 -1.45
CA ARG A 275 16.67 -9.65 -1.48
C ARG A 275 15.46 -10.17 -2.25
N LEU A 276 14.27 -9.66 -1.97
CA LEU A 276 13.03 -10.06 -2.65
C LEU A 276 13.12 -9.83 -4.17
N ILE A 277 13.70 -8.70 -4.59
CA ILE A 277 13.92 -8.39 -6.01
C ILE A 277 14.96 -9.35 -6.62
N ARG A 278 16.11 -9.51 -5.97
CA ARG A 278 17.21 -10.36 -6.45
C ARG A 278 16.79 -11.82 -6.60
N ASP A 279 16.00 -12.32 -5.67
CA ASP A 279 15.55 -13.71 -5.62
C ASP A 279 14.28 -13.92 -6.49
N ALA A 280 13.88 -12.89 -7.26
CA ALA A 280 12.72 -12.87 -8.16
C ALA A 280 11.37 -13.16 -7.47
N GLU A 281 11.29 -12.92 -6.15
CA GLU A 281 10.05 -12.98 -5.40
C GLU A 281 9.19 -11.72 -5.58
N ALA A 282 9.83 -10.57 -5.82
CA ALA A 282 9.15 -9.28 -5.96
C ALA A 282 9.57 -8.53 -7.22
N VAL A 283 8.63 -7.80 -7.81
CA VAL A 283 8.91 -6.84 -8.88
C VAL A 283 9.37 -5.51 -8.29
N LEU A 284 10.42 -4.92 -8.87
CA LEU A 284 10.87 -3.59 -8.48
C LEU A 284 9.84 -2.54 -8.91
N VAL A 285 9.42 -1.68 -7.97
CA VAL A 285 8.54 -0.54 -8.25
C VAL A 285 9.16 0.75 -7.72
N THR A 286 9.09 1.81 -8.52
CA THR A 286 9.61 3.15 -8.22
C THR A 286 8.52 4.17 -7.97
N GLY A 287 7.29 3.88 -8.39
CA GLY A 287 6.14 4.76 -8.21
C GLY A 287 4.79 4.05 -8.31
N ALA A 288 3.71 4.82 -8.17
CA ALA A 288 2.35 4.31 -8.22
C ALA A 288 1.99 3.76 -9.61
N ASP A 289 2.57 4.32 -10.67
CA ASP A 289 2.33 3.88 -12.04
C ASP A 289 2.86 2.47 -12.29
N ASP A 290 4.03 2.13 -11.73
CA ASP A 290 4.57 0.76 -11.77
C ASP A 290 3.65 -0.22 -11.03
N VAL A 291 3.13 0.19 -9.86
CA VAL A 291 2.17 -0.63 -9.11
C VAL A 291 0.88 -0.83 -9.91
N ARG A 292 0.37 0.23 -10.55
CA ARG A 292 -0.81 0.18 -11.41
C ARG A 292 -0.61 -0.80 -12.57
N ALA A 293 0.55 -0.74 -13.22
CA ALA A 293 0.96 -1.66 -14.29
C ALA A 293 0.92 -3.14 -13.89
N LEU A 294 1.21 -3.45 -12.63
CA LEU A 294 1.25 -4.84 -12.15
C LEU A 294 -0.13 -5.41 -11.80
N ILE A 295 -1.09 -4.56 -11.43
CA ILE A 295 -2.39 -5.01 -10.90
C ILE A 295 -3.55 -4.83 -11.87
N THR A 296 -3.35 -4.07 -12.95
CA THR A 296 -4.38 -3.85 -13.95
C THR A 296 -4.31 -4.93 -15.02
N PRO A 297 -5.46 -5.52 -15.43
CA PRO A 297 -5.51 -6.50 -16.51
C PRO A 297 -4.89 -5.98 -17.80
N VAL A 298 -4.36 -6.92 -18.58
CA VAL A 298 -3.79 -6.65 -19.90
C VAL A 298 -4.85 -6.03 -20.80
N GLY A 299 -4.52 -4.91 -21.44
CA GLY A 299 -5.40 -4.18 -22.37
C GLY A 299 -6.28 -3.11 -21.72
N GLU A 300 -6.26 -2.97 -20.39
CA GLU A 300 -6.97 -1.90 -19.65
C GLU A 300 -6.07 -0.68 -19.33
N GLN A 301 -4.79 -0.70 -19.71
CA GLN A 301 -3.86 0.40 -19.49
C GLN A 301 -3.11 0.81 -20.74
N ASP A 302 -2.88 2.12 -20.84
CA ASP A 302 -1.87 2.68 -21.71
C ASP A 302 -0.47 2.22 -21.26
N GLU A 303 0.41 1.92 -22.22
CA GLU A 303 1.79 1.58 -21.92
C GLU A 303 2.47 2.72 -21.16
N LEU A 304 3.17 2.37 -20.07
CA LEU A 304 4.02 3.34 -19.40
C LEU A 304 5.10 3.80 -20.39
N PRO A 305 5.37 5.11 -20.50
CA PRO A 305 6.38 5.61 -21.41
C PRO A 305 7.74 4.99 -21.07
N LEU A 306 8.26 4.18 -21.99
CA LEU A 306 9.54 3.46 -21.87
C LEU A 306 10.75 4.41 -21.83
N VAL A 307 10.56 5.66 -22.24
CA VAL A 307 11.58 6.70 -22.30
C VAL A 307 11.16 7.81 -21.36
N GLY A 308 12.12 8.36 -20.60
CA GLY A 308 11.88 9.56 -19.80
C GLY A 308 11.27 10.69 -20.65
N ARG A 309 10.65 11.68 -20.00
CA ARG A 309 10.07 12.83 -20.72
C ARG A 309 11.07 13.35 -21.76
N ALA A 310 10.68 13.31 -23.03
CA ALA A 310 11.47 13.89 -24.11
C ALA A 310 11.84 15.32 -23.70
N ARG A 311 13.13 15.59 -23.63
CA ARG A 311 13.62 16.96 -23.42
C ARG A 311 13.41 17.69 -24.73
N GLU A 312 13.16 18.99 -24.66
CA GLU A 312 12.99 19.84 -25.84
C GLU A 312 14.16 19.75 -26.84
N LEU A 313 15.31 19.22 -26.41
CA LEU A 313 16.52 19.06 -27.22
C LEU A 313 16.67 17.67 -27.83
N ASP A 314 15.94 16.67 -27.35
CA ASP A 314 16.12 15.27 -27.77
C ASP A 314 15.65 15.04 -29.22
N ASP A 315 14.70 15.86 -29.69
CA ASP A 315 14.13 15.80 -31.04
C ASP A 315 14.79 16.78 -32.04
N LEU A 316 15.84 17.51 -31.62
CA LEU A 316 16.54 18.43 -32.51
C LEU A 316 17.43 17.67 -33.50
N ASP A 317 17.28 17.99 -34.79
CA ASP A 317 18.24 17.58 -35.82
C ASP A 317 19.68 18.00 -35.42
N PRO A 318 20.72 17.20 -35.74
CA PRO A 318 22.11 17.49 -35.38
C PRO A 318 22.58 18.91 -35.72
N THR A 319 22.07 19.50 -36.81
CA THR A 319 22.40 20.88 -37.21
C THR A 319 21.83 21.90 -36.22
N LEU A 320 20.58 21.72 -35.78
CA LEU A 320 19.95 22.60 -34.81
C LEU A 320 20.62 22.48 -33.44
N LEU A 321 20.97 21.26 -33.04
CA LEU A 321 21.65 21.02 -31.78
C LEU A 321 23.05 21.67 -31.78
N ALA A 322 23.85 21.46 -32.83
CA ALA A 322 25.19 22.05 -32.95
C ALA A 322 25.15 23.59 -32.92
N VAL A 323 24.18 24.20 -33.61
CA VAL A 323 23.99 25.66 -33.61
C VAL A 323 23.57 26.17 -32.23
N ARG A 324 22.66 25.47 -31.55
CA ARG A 324 22.24 25.82 -30.19
C ARG A 324 23.39 25.72 -29.18
N GLU A 325 24.18 24.65 -29.24
CA GLU A 325 25.29 24.39 -28.32
C GLU A 325 26.47 25.36 -28.52
N ALA A 326 26.57 25.97 -29.71
CA ALA A 326 27.52 27.03 -29.99
C ALA A 326 27.17 28.36 -29.30
N LEU A 327 25.94 28.55 -28.80
CA LEU A 327 25.60 29.73 -28.01
C LEU A 327 26.14 29.64 -26.58
N PRO A 328 26.61 30.76 -26.01
CA PRO A 328 27.10 30.77 -24.65
C PRO A 328 25.96 30.54 -23.65
N ALA A 329 26.25 29.80 -22.57
CA ALA A 329 25.30 29.54 -21.49
C ALA A 329 24.78 30.83 -20.80
N ARG A 330 25.55 31.92 -20.89
CA ARG A 330 25.19 33.26 -20.40
C ARG A 330 25.69 34.32 -21.38
N GLY A 331 24.85 35.33 -21.66
CA GLY A 331 25.19 36.43 -22.56
C GLY A 331 24.64 36.20 -23.97
N GLU A 332 25.22 36.91 -24.93
CA GLU A 332 24.84 36.92 -26.34
C GLU A 332 26.06 36.59 -27.19
N ALA A 333 25.85 35.91 -28.32
CA ALA A 333 26.86 35.70 -29.35
C ALA A 333 26.36 36.27 -30.68
N THR A 334 27.28 36.76 -31.49
CA THR A 334 27.00 37.19 -32.85
C THR A 334 26.78 35.98 -33.76
N PHE A 335 26.07 36.20 -34.85
CA PHE A 335 25.84 35.18 -35.88
C PHE A 335 27.15 34.52 -36.37
N ASP A 336 28.19 35.31 -36.63
CA ASP A 336 29.48 34.80 -37.12
C ASP A 336 30.18 33.92 -36.09
N GLU A 337 30.16 34.33 -34.81
CA GLU A 337 30.71 33.53 -33.70
C GLU A 337 30.00 32.17 -33.59
N ILE A 338 28.67 32.15 -33.76
CA ILE A 338 27.86 30.92 -33.69
C ILE A 338 28.14 30.02 -34.91
N SER A 339 28.23 30.58 -36.12
CA SER A 339 28.55 29.79 -37.32
C SER A 339 29.94 29.15 -37.24
N VAL A 340 30.94 29.89 -36.74
CA VAL A 340 32.30 29.36 -36.54
C VAL A 340 32.33 28.29 -35.45
N ALA A 341 31.70 28.55 -34.31
CA ALA A 341 31.71 27.62 -33.18
C ALA A 341 30.90 26.34 -33.43
N SER A 342 29.80 26.43 -34.20
CA SER A 342 28.98 25.26 -34.58
C SER A 342 29.58 24.44 -35.73
N GLY A 343 30.53 25.00 -36.49
CA GLY A 343 31.06 24.38 -37.70
C GLY A 343 30.05 24.25 -38.84
N ILE A 344 28.88 24.91 -38.72
CA ILE A 344 27.81 24.88 -39.72
C ILE A 344 27.96 26.07 -40.66
N GLY A 345 27.85 25.81 -41.97
CA GLY A 345 27.92 26.85 -43.00
C GLY A 345 26.84 27.92 -42.82
N VAL A 346 27.19 29.17 -43.16
CA VAL A 346 26.39 30.38 -42.94
C VAL A 346 24.89 30.21 -43.25
N ALA A 347 24.53 29.74 -44.44
CA ALA A 347 23.13 29.59 -44.83
C ALA A 347 22.37 28.56 -43.96
N ALA A 348 23.01 27.46 -43.59
CA ALA A 348 22.43 26.43 -42.73
C ALA A 348 22.34 26.89 -41.27
N CYS A 349 23.35 27.63 -40.78
CA CYS A 349 23.35 28.24 -39.45
C CYS A 349 22.21 29.27 -39.30
N GLN A 350 22.00 30.09 -40.34
CA GLN A 350 20.91 31.07 -40.35
C GLN A 350 19.53 30.41 -40.32
N GLY A 351 19.32 29.38 -41.15
CA GLY A 351 18.09 28.59 -41.12
C GLY A 351 17.87 27.88 -39.78
N ALA A 352 18.95 27.40 -39.15
CA ALA A 352 18.90 26.75 -37.85
C ALA A 352 18.50 27.72 -36.72
N LEU A 353 19.09 28.92 -36.67
CA LEU A 353 18.76 29.94 -35.66
C LEU A 353 17.29 30.37 -35.73
N VAL A 354 16.74 30.55 -36.94
CA VAL A 354 15.31 30.85 -37.12
C VAL A 354 14.43 29.72 -36.60
N ARG A 355 14.76 28.46 -36.92
CA ARG A 355 14.00 27.30 -36.44
C ARG A 355 14.08 27.16 -34.91
N LEU A 356 15.24 27.39 -34.31
CA LEU A 356 15.43 27.37 -32.86
C LEU A 356 14.68 28.51 -32.17
N GLU A 357 14.57 29.68 -32.80
CA GLU A 357 13.82 30.83 -32.27
C GLU A 357 12.31 30.57 -32.30
N LEU A 358 11.80 30.00 -33.40
CA LEU A 358 10.40 29.56 -33.50
C LEU A 358 10.06 28.47 -32.47
N ALA A 359 11.03 27.61 -32.14
CA ALA A 359 10.91 26.62 -31.06
C ALA A 359 11.07 27.23 -29.66
N GLY A 360 11.31 28.53 -29.53
CA GLY A 360 11.49 29.22 -28.25
C GLY A 360 12.79 28.86 -27.51
N LEU A 361 13.75 28.24 -28.19
CA LEU A 361 15.00 27.76 -27.60
C LEU A 361 16.11 28.81 -27.59
N VAL A 362 16.03 29.78 -28.51
CA VAL A 362 16.92 30.94 -28.62
C VAL A 362 16.09 32.19 -28.88
N SER A 363 16.68 33.37 -28.69
CA SER A 363 16.06 34.65 -29.08
C SER A 363 17.11 35.59 -29.65
N GLN A 364 16.65 36.52 -30.49
CA GLN A 364 17.44 37.62 -31.03
C GLN A 364 17.12 38.95 -30.31
N PRO A 365 17.81 39.29 -29.19
CA PRO A 365 17.59 40.54 -28.47
C PRO A 365 18.02 41.80 -29.24
N GLY A 366 18.87 41.65 -30.26
CA GLY A 366 19.32 42.74 -31.12
C GLY A 366 19.83 42.24 -32.46
N PRO A 367 20.02 43.12 -33.46
CA PRO A 367 20.40 42.72 -34.81
C PRO A 367 21.66 41.85 -34.84
N GLY A 368 21.52 40.62 -35.32
CA GLY A 368 22.63 39.67 -35.47
C GLY A 368 23.19 39.10 -34.16
N ARG A 369 22.59 39.41 -33.00
CA ARG A 369 22.98 38.87 -31.69
C ARG A 369 21.94 37.91 -31.16
N TRP A 370 22.38 36.74 -30.73
CA TRP A 370 21.52 35.64 -30.31
C TRP A 370 21.89 35.17 -28.91
N ARG A 371 20.89 34.68 -28.16
CA ARG A 371 21.08 34.08 -26.84
C ARG A 371 20.16 32.90 -26.59
N LEU A 372 20.56 32.03 -25.66
CA LEU A 372 19.69 30.97 -25.17
C LEU A 372 18.50 31.54 -24.39
N MET A 373 17.31 30.96 -24.62
CA MET A 373 16.13 31.21 -23.80
C MET A 373 16.20 30.37 -22.52
N ARG A 374 15.77 30.95 -21.39
CA ARG A 374 15.70 30.23 -20.12
C ARG A 374 14.36 29.49 -20.02
N PRO A 375 14.35 28.22 -19.56
CA PRO A 375 13.10 27.52 -19.28
C PRO A 375 12.29 28.32 -18.24
N GLY A 376 11.06 28.73 -18.58
CA GLY A 376 10.15 29.45 -17.68
C GLY A 376 9.92 30.94 -17.97
N CYS A 377 10.47 31.50 -19.04
CA CYS A 377 10.16 32.87 -19.49
C CYS A 377 9.37 32.83 -20.80
N ALA A 378 8.15 32.28 -20.76
CA ALA A 378 7.20 32.46 -21.86
C ALA A 378 6.66 33.89 -21.75
N THR A 379 7.12 34.78 -22.64
CA THR A 379 6.52 36.10 -22.85
C THR A 379 5.10 35.92 -23.35
N THR A 380 4.14 36.28 -22.50
CA THR A 380 2.75 36.53 -22.89
C THR A 380 2.74 37.66 -23.93
N GLN A 381 2.26 37.37 -25.13
CA GLN A 381 1.72 38.38 -26.04
C GLN A 381 0.26 38.09 -26.28
#